data_AF-A0A3C2ED90-F1
#
_entry.id   AF-A0A3C2ED90-F1
#
_cell.length_a   1.000
_cell.length_b   1.000
_cell.length_c   1.000
_cell.angle_alpha   90.00
_cell.angle_beta   90.00
_cell.angle_gamma   90.00
#
_symmetry.space_group_name_H-M   'P 1'
#
loop_
_entity.id
_entity.type
_entity.pdbx_description
1 polymer ?
#
loop_
_entity_poly.entity_id
_entity_poly.type
_entity_poly.pdbx_seq_one_letter_code
_entity_poly.pdbx_strand_id
1 'polypeptide(L)'
;KEVVQSLMPFIEENPKYKGILERMVEPERVIIFRVPWLDDKGEYQINRGFRIEMNSAIGPYKGGLRLHPTVNLGILKFLAFEQVLKNSLTTLPMGGGKGGSDFDPKGKSDNEVMKFTQSFMTELQRHIGPDTDVPAGDIG
;
A
#
# COMPACT_ATOMS: atom_id res chain seq x y z
N LYS A 1 -8.51 14.54 6.22
CA LYS A 1 -9.03 15.82 6.76
C LYS A 1 -7.89 16.76 7.12
N GLU A 2 -6.93 16.33 7.93
CA GLU A 2 -5.76 17.11 8.34
C GLU A 2 -4.99 17.75 7.18
N VAL A 3 -4.50 16.95 6.22
CA VAL A 3 -3.73 17.47 5.06
C VAL A 3 -4.51 18.51 4.25
N VAL A 4 -5.79 18.27 3.98
CA VAL A 4 -6.63 19.19 3.19
C VAL A 4 -6.74 20.54 3.89
N GLN A 5 -6.98 20.54 5.21
CA GLN A 5 -7.08 21.77 5.99
C GLN A 5 -5.79 22.57 5.98
N SER A 6 -4.63 21.90 6.01
CA SER A 6 -3.32 22.56 5.93
C SER A 6 -3.02 23.12 4.54
N LEU A 7 -3.49 22.48 3.46
CA LEU A 7 -3.17 22.88 2.08
C LEU A 7 -4.16 23.89 1.48
N MET A 8 -5.40 23.95 1.95
CA MET A 8 -6.45 24.79 1.36
C MET A 8 -6.05 26.28 1.24
N PRO A 9 -5.52 26.96 2.29
CA PRO A 9 -5.15 28.37 2.17
C PRO A 9 -4.12 28.62 1.05
N PHE A 10 -3.12 27.74 0.94
CA PHE A 10 -2.11 27.84 -0.11
C PHE A 10 -2.70 27.63 -1.51
N ILE A 11 -3.63 26.69 -1.68
CA ILE A 11 -4.28 26.41 -2.97
C ILE A 11 -5.17 27.58 -3.40
N GLU A 12 -5.87 28.21 -2.46
CA GLU A 12 -6.70 29.40 -2.72
C GLU A 12 -5.87 30.58 -3.23
N GLU A 13 -4.69 30.81 -2.62
CA GLU A 13 -3.73 31.83 -3.07
C GLU A 13 -3.02 31.45 -4.40
N ASN A 14 -3.01 30.16 -4.76
CA ASN A 14 -2.32 29.65 -5.94
C ASN A 14 -3.27 28.84 -6.87
N PRO A 15 -4.15 29.51 -7.63
CA PRO A 15 -5.21 28.86 -8.42
C PRO A 15 -4.74 27.81 -9.42
N LYS A 16 -3.47 27.88 -9.85
CA LYS A 16 -2.85 26.87 -10.72
C LYS A 16 -2.85 25.45 -10.14
N TYR A 17 -2.96 25.30 -8.82
CA TYR A 17 -3.03 23.99 -8.15
C TYR A 17 -4.47 23.50 -7.91
N LYS A 18 -5.49 24.25 -8.34
CA LYS A 18 -6.89 23.85 -8.21
C LYS A 18 -7.15 22.52 -8.95
N GLY A 19 -7.89 21.61 -8.32
CA GLY A 19 -8.18 20.27 -8.86
C GLY A 19 -7.02 19.27 -8.82
N ILE A 20 -5.82 19.64 -8.34
CA ILE A 20 -4.74 18.68 -8.10
C ILE A 20 -5.04 17.86 -6.83
N LEU A 21 -5.48 18.54 -5.76
CA LEU A 21 -5.77 17.86 -4.50
C LEU A 21 -6.84 16.77 -4.66
N GLU A 22 -7.88 17.04 -5.45
CA GLU A 22 -8.95 16.08 -5.77
C GLU A 22 -8.42 14.83 -6.50
N ARG A 23 -7.43 15.00 -7.38
CA ARG A 23 -6.75 13.89 -8.05
C ARG A 23 -5.78 13.15 -7.14
N MET A 24 -5.14 13.85 -6.19
CA MET A 24 -4.19 13.25 -5.25
C MET A 24 -4.86 12.42 -4.14
N VAL A 25 -6.13 12.70 -3.81
CA VAL A 25 -6.85 11.93 -2.78
C VAL A 25 -7.46 10.63 -3.31
N GLU A 26 -7.57 10.49 -4.63
CA GLU A 26 -7.99 9.24 -5.26
C GLU A 26 -6.76 8.45 -5.73
N PRO A 27 -6.58 7.18 -5.30
CA PRO A 27 -5.46 6.38 -5.77
C PRO A 27 -5.49 6.20 -7.28
N GLU A 28 -4.33 6.22 -7.93
CA GLU A 28 -4.21 5.87 -9.34
C GLU A 28 -4.66 4.43 -9.60
N ARG A 29 -4.34 3.50 -8.69
CA ARG A 29 -4.80 2.11 -8.77
C ARG A 29 -4.94 1.46 -7.40
N VAL A 30 -5.99 0.65 -7.24
CA VAL A 30 -6.22 -0.21 -6.08
C VAL A 30 -6.41 -1.64 -6.53
N ILE A 31 -5.64 -2.54 -5.95
CA ILE A 31 -5.64 -3.98 -6.25
C ILE A 31 -6.04 -4.72 -4.98
N ILE A 32 -7.08 -5.53 -5.07
CA ILE A 32 -7.58 -6.36 -3.97
C ILE A 32 -7.68 -7.78 -4.50
N PHE A 33 -7.06 -8.72 -3.79
CA PHE A 33 -6.95 -10.09 -4.27
C PHE A 33 -7.04 -11.11 -3.15
N ARG A 34 -7.37 -12.35 -3.51
CA ARG A 34 -7.45 -13.48 -2.59
C ARG A 34 -6.08 -14.13 -2.43
N VAL A 35 -5.72 -14.51 -1.20
CA VAL A 35 -4.46 -15.16 -0.86
C VAL A 35 -4.75 -16.52 -0.19
N PRO A 36 -4.87 -17.60 -0.97
CA PRO A 36 -5.10 -18.94 -0.43
C PRO A 36 -3.78 -19.61 -0.03
N TRP A 37 -3.71 -20.26 1.13
CA TRP A 37 -2.52 -20.97 1.60
C TRP A 37 -2.90 -22.18 2.46
N LEU A 38 -1.95 -23.08 2.72
CA LEU A 38 -2.15 -24.28 3.54
C LEU A 38 -1.43 -24.10 4.88
N ASP A 39 -2.13 -24.30 5.98
CA ASP A 39 -1.52 -24.29 7.31
C ASP A 39 -0.70 -25.58 7.56
N ASP A 40 -0.08 -25.68 8.73
CA ASP A 40 0.72 -26.87 9.08
C ASP A 40 -0.12 -28.11 9.39
N LYS A 41 -1.43 -27.97 9.58
CA LYS A 41 -2.38 -29.08 9.74
C LYS A 41 -2.92 -29.56 8.38
N GLY A 42 -2.59 -28.86 7.30
CA GLY A 42 -3.08 -29.16 5.96
C GLY A 42 -4.44 -28.55 5.66
N GLU A 43 -4.92 -27.61 6.47
CA GLU A 43 -6.19 -26.93 6.24
C GLU A 43 -6.00 -25.71 5.33
N TYR A 44 -6.98 -25.47 4.45
CA TYR A 44 -6.98 -24.32 3.56
C TYR A 44 -7.36 -23.06 4.33
N GLN A 45 -6.49 -22.07 4.27
CA GLN A 45 -6.69 -20.74 4.83
C GLN A 45 -6.82 -19.72 3.69
N ILE A 46 -7.63 -18.69 3.91
CA ILE A 46 -7.85 -17.62 2.93
C ILE A 46 -7.74 -16.27 3.62
N ASN A 47 -6.86 -15.44 3.08
CA ASN A 47 -6.69 -14.05 3.48
C ASN A 47 -6.94 -13.10 2.29
N ARG A 48 -7.09 -11.82 2.59
CA ARG A 48 -7.23 -10.77 1.58
C ARG A 48 -5.95 -9.95 1.47
N GLY A 49 -5.38 -9.95 0.27
CA GLY A 49 -4.25 -9.10 -0.10
C GLY A 49 -4.69 -7.77 -0.70
N PHE A 50 -3.87 -6.75 -0.49
CA PHE A 50 -4.09 -5.39 -0.98
C PHE A 50 -2.80 -4.79 -1.52
N ARG A 51 -2.91 -4.04 -2.61
CA ARG A 51 -1.90 -3.07 -3.04
C ARG A 51 -2.57 -1.78 -3.53
N ILE A 52 -2.21 -0.67 -2.91
CA ILE A 52 -2.67 0.68 -3.23
C ILE A 52 -1.47 1.40 -3.82
N GLU A 53 -1.60 1.73 -5.09
CA GLU A 53 -0.64 2.54 -5.83
C GLU A 53 -1.22 3.95 -5.91
N MET A 54 -0.78 4.79 -4.98
CA MET A 54 -1.46 6.05 -4.71
C MET A 54 -1.13 7.11 -5.75
N ASN A 55 0.17 7.35 -5.98
CA ASN A 55 0.62 8.36 -6.91
C ASN A 55 2.04 8.07 -7.41
N SER A 56 2.26 8.18 -8.73
CA SER A 56 3.58 7.98 -9.35
C SER A 56 4.19 9.25 -9.95
N ALA A 57 3.71 10.44 -9.57
CA ALA A 57 4.08 11.68 -10.26
C ALA A 57 5.58 12.01 -10.17
N ILE A 58 6.28 11.53 -9.14
CA ILE A 58 7.71 11.79 -8.91
C ILE A 58 8.58 10.53 -8.97
N GLY A 59 8.03 9.39 -9.40
CA GLY A 59 8.77 8.13 -9.52
C GLY A 59 7.90 6.89 -9.25
N PRO A 60 8.50 5.68 -9.24
CA PRO A 60 7.80 4.43 -8.97
C PRO A 60 7.05 4.46 -7.63
N TYR A 61 5.96 3.71 -7.51
CA TYR A 61 5.25 3.60 -6.24
C TYR A 61 6.20 3.04 -5.17
N LYS A 62 6.21 3.67 -3.99
CA LYS A 62 7.05 3.22 -2.89
C LYS A 62 6.26 3.20 -1.59
N GLY A 63 6.25 2.03 -0.94
CA GLY A 63 5.79 1.91 0.43
C GLY A 63 5.54 0.47 0.89
N GLY A 64 5.54 0.31 2.20
CA GLY A 64 5.59 -1.00 2.86
C GLY A 64 4.34 -1.87 2.71
N LEU A 65 4.50 -3.15 3.06
CA LEU A 65 3.46 -4.17 3.19
C LEU A 65 3.21 -4.43 4.68
N ARG A 66 1.96 -4.30 5.12
CA ARG A 66 1.56 -4.58 6.51
C ARG A 66 0.79 -5.88 6.62
N LEU A 67 1.24 -6.80 7.47
CA LEU A 67 0.54 -8.05 7.77
C LEU A 67 -0.03 -7.96 9.19
N HIS A 68 -1.32 -7.63 9.29
CA HIS A 68 -1.96 -7.48 10.59
C HIS A 68 -3.47 -7.71 10.48
N PRO A 69 -4.13 -8.37 11.46
CA PRO A 69 -5.55 -8.72 11.38
C PRO A 69 -6.51 -7.53 11.28
N THR A 70 -6.05 -6.31 11.61
CA THR A 70 -6.87 -5.08 11.47
C THR A 70 -6.78 -4.43 10.08
N VAL A 71 -5.90 -4.92 9.20
CA VAL A 71 -5.71 -4.36 7.85
C VAL A 71 -7.02 -4.38 7.07
N ASN A 72 -7.36 -3.24 6.50
CA ASN A 72 -8.47 -3.09 5.55
C ASN A 72 -8.14 -1.97 4.55
N LEU A 73 -8.96 -1.86 3.50
CA LEU A 73 -8.75 -0.90 2.42
C LEU A 73 -8.67 0.55 2.93
N GLY A 74 -9.50 0.94 3.90
CA GLY A 74 -9.52 2.31 4.43
C GLY A 74 -8.21 2.68 5.11
N ILE A 75 -7.70 1.80 5.98
CA ILE A 75 -6.41 1.99 6.65
C ILE A 75 -5.28 2.09 5.63
N LEU A 76 -5.25 1.20 4.63
CA LEU A 76 -4.19 1.20 3.64
C LEU A 76 -4.25 2.41 2.69
N LYS A 77 -5.45 2.87 2.27
CA LYS A 77 -5.60 4.11 1.49
C LYS A 77 -5.07 5.31 2.28
N PHE A 78 -5.39 5.40 3.57
CA PHE A 78 -4.89 6.46 4.43
C PHE A 78 -3.35 6.46 4.50
N LEU A 79 -2.75 5.30 4.81
CA LEU A 79 -1.30 5.17 4.88
C LEU A 79 -0.61 5.43 3.52
N ALA A 80 -1.21 4.99 2.41
CA ALA A 80 -0.68 5.22 1.06
C ALA A 80 -0.69 6.70 0.69
N PHE A 81 -1.76 7.43 1.06
CA PHE A 81 -1.85 8.88 0.86
C PHE A 81 -0.76 9.63 1.64
N GLU A 82 -0.56 9.31 2.92
CA GLU A 82 0.53 9.91 3.70
C GLU A 82 1.91 9.57 3.13
N GLN A 83 2.07 8.36 2.57
CA GLN A 83 3.31 7.92 1.96
C GLN A 83 3.72 8.78 0.75
N VAL A 84 2.76 9.31 -0.03
CA VAL A 84 3.04 10.25 -1.13
C VAL A 84 3.76 11.50 -0.61
N LEU A 85 3.18 12.13 0.42
CA LEU A 85 3.73 13.37 1.00
C LEU A 85 5.07 13.10 1.68
N LYS A 86 5.16 12.03 2.47
CA LYS A 86 6.41 11.62 3.12
C LYS A 86 7.54 11.42 2.12
N ASN A 87 7.28 10.68 1.04
CA ASN A 87 8.31 10.40 0.04
C ASN A 87 8.70 11.67 -0.73
N SER A 88 7.76 12.57 -1.02
CA SER A 88 8.05 13.85 -1.69
C SER A 88 9.05 14.73 -0.92
N LEU A 89 9.06 14.63 0.42
CA LEU A 89 9.98 15.38 1.28
C LEU A 89 11.41 14.80 1.30
N THR A 90 11.62 13.59 0.77
CA THR A 90 12.95 12.94 0.77
C THR A 90 13.88 13.43 -0.33
N THR A 91 13.36 14.23 -1.29
CA THR A 91 14.04 14.68 -2.52
C THR A 91 14.49 13.57 -3.49
N LEU A 92 14.13 12.32 -3.20
CA LEU A 92 14.36 11.18 -4.09
C LEU A 92 13.16 10.94 -5.01
N PRO A 93 13.37 10.33 -6.20
CA PRO A 93 12.31 10.08 -7.17
C PRO A 93 11.45 8.87 -6.75
N MET A 94 10.56 9.07 -5.78
CA MET A 94 9.72 8.02 -5.19
C MET A 94 8.26 8.47 -5.10
N GLY A 95 7.37 7.80 -5.82
CA GLY A 95 5.93 7.92 -5.65
C GLY A 95 5.46 7.35 -4.30
N GLY A 96 4.15 7.26 -4.10
CA GLY A 96 3.56 6.73 -2.87
C GLY A 96 2.71 5.49 -3.11
N GLY A 97 2.86 4.50 -2.24
CA GLY A 97 2.02 3.30 -2.24
C GLY A 97 1.95 2.64 -0.88
N LYS A 98 1.05 1.69 -0.71
CA LYS A 98 0.99 0.83 0.49
C LYS A 98 0.30 -0.47 0.14
N GLY A 99 0.62 -1.54 0.85
CA GLY A 99 -0.11 -2.79 0.70
C GLY A 99 -0.12 -3.58 1.99
N GLY A 100 -0.59 -4.81 1.90
CA GLY A 100 -0.65 -5.69 3.05
C GLY A 100 -1.71 -6.76 2.93
N SER A 101 -1.96 -7.42 4.05
CA SER A 101 -3.00 -8.43 4.18
C SER A 101 -3.57 -8.42 5.60
N ASP A 102 -4.80 -8.89 5.73
CA ASP A 102 -5.41 -9.23 7.02
C ASP A 102 -4.82 -10.51 7.67
N PHE A 103 -3.69 -11.02 7.15
CA PHE A 103 -2.96 -12.14 7.70
C PHE A 103 -2.28 -11.75 9.01
N ASP A 104 -2.42 -12.61 10.03
CA ASP A 104 -1.74 -12.46 11.31
C ASP A 104 -0.54 -13.42 11.40
N PRO A 105 0.71 -12.92 11.30
CA PRO A 105 1.90 -13.74 11.44
C PRO A 105 2.12 -14.23 12.88
N LYS A 106 1.45 -13.62 13.87
CA LYS A 106 1.60 -14.03 15.26
C LYS A 106 1.05 -15.44 15.45
N GLY A 107 1.87 -16.29 16.06
CA GLY A 107 1.51 -17.69 16.33
C GLY A 107 1.50 -18.58 15.08
N LYS A 108 2.03 -18.10 13.95
CA LYS A 108 2.30 -18.93 12.77
C LYS A 108 3.71 -19.50 12.81
N SER A 109 3.90 -20.67 12.23
CA SER A 109 5.24 -21.22 12.02
C SER A 109 5.95 -20.49 10.86
N ASP A 110 7.28 -20.62 10.80
CA ASP A 110 8.07 -20.10 9.67
C ASP A 110 7.59 -20.70 8.33
N ASN A 111 7.13 -21.95 8.34
CA ASN A 111 6.62 -22.63 7.16
C ASN A 111 5.29 -22.03 6.69
N GLU A 112 4.39 -21.71 7.63
CA GLU A 112 3.12 -21.04 7.33
C GLU A 112 3.36 -19.63 6.79
N VAL A 113 4.27 -18.86 7.40
CA VAL A 113 4.65 -17.53 6.93
C VAL A 113 5.26 -17.59 5.52
N MET A 114 6.12 -18.58 5.25
CA MET A 114 6.69 -18.80 3.92
C MET A 114 5.61 -19.11 2.88
N LYS A 115 4.71 -20.07 3.17
CA LYS A 115 3.60 -20.45 2.27
C LYS A 115 2.67 -19.27 1.99
N PHE A 116 2.31 -18.51 3.02
CA PHE A 116 1.53 -17.29 2.87
C PHE A 116 2.25 -16.28 1.96
N THR A 117 3.53 -16.01 2.22
CA THR A 117 4.32 -15.03 1.46
C THR A 117 4.44 -15.41 -0.01
N GLN A 118 4.68 -16.69 -0.30
CA GLN A 118 4.71 -17.22 -1.67
C GLN A 118 3.35 -17.06 -2.37
N SER A 119 2.25 -17.40 -1.69
CA SER A 119 0.90 -17.21 -2.22
C SER A 119 0.57 -15.74 -2.48
N PHE A 120 0.92 -14.86 -1.54
CA PHE A 120 0.74 -13.42 -1.66
C PHE A 120 1.50 -12.85 -2.85
N MET A 121 2.77 -13.25 -3.01
CA MET A 121 3.62 -12.78 -4.11
C MET A 121 3.22 -13.35 -5.46
N THR A 122 2.59 -14.54 -5.51
CA THR A 122 2.10 -15.14 -6.76
C THR A 122 1.17 -14.22 -7.53
N GLU A 123 0.32 -13.46 -6.82
CA GLU A 123 -0.52 -12.43 -7.42
C GLU A 123 0.22 -11.08 -7.50
N LEU A 124 0.87 -10.64 -6.41
CA LEU A 124 1.45 -9.30 -6.35
C LEU A 124 2.54 -9.05 -7.40
N GLN A 125 3.33 -10.07 -7.76
CA GLN A 125 4.47 -9.92 -8.69
C GLN A 125 4.10 -9.29 -10.04
N ARG A 126 2.84 -9.43 -10.48
CA ARG A 126 2.37 -8.95 -11.78
C ARG A 126 2.16 -7.44 -11.82
N HIS A 127 2.17 -6.82 -10.64
CA HIS A 127 1.84 -5.42 -10.42
C HIS A 127 3.05 -4.62 -9.92
N ILE A 128 4.14 -5.29 -9.52
CA ILE A 128 5.34 -4.67 -8.98
C ILE A 128 6.54 -4.83 -9.90
N GLY A 129 7.56 -3.99 -9.70
CA GLY A 129 8.76 -3.99 -10.52
C GLY A 129 9.68 -2.81 -10.18
N PRO A 130 10.97 -2.87 -10.56
CA PRO A 130 11.96 -1.86 -10.19
C PRO A 130 11.55 -0.44 -10.61
N ASP A 131 10.91 -0.31 -11.78
CA ASP A 131 10.47 0.97 -12.35
C ASP A 131 8.95 1.17 -12.26
N THR A 132 8.24 0.33 -11.51
CA THR A 132 6.78 0.38 -11.39
C THR A 132 6.36 0.59 -9.94
N ASP A 133 6.63 -0.40 -9.09
CA ASP A 133 6.27 -0.37 -7.67
C ASP A 133 7.29 -1.19 -6.88
N VAL A 134 7.87 -0.58 -5.85
CA VAL A 134 8.89 -1.19 -5.01
C VAL A 134 8.38 -1.27 -3.56
N PRO A 135 7.80 -2.41 -3.15
CA PRO A 135 7.38 -2.64 -1.77
C PRO A 135 8.54 -2.60 -0.75
N ALA A 136 8.19 -2.66 0.54
CA ALA A 136 9.14 -2.75 1.66
C ALA A 136 8.45 -3.44 2.85
N GLY A 137 9.19 -3.67 3.94
CA GLY A 137 8.58 -4.09 5.21
C GLY A 137 7.74 -2.99 5.87
N ASP A 138 6.77 -3.41 6.67
CA ASP A 138 6.04 -2.62 7.66
C ASP A 138 5.78 -3.54 8.89
N ILE A 139 4.76 -3.28 9.69
CA ILE A 139 4.34 -4.19 10.78
C ILE A 139 3.92 -5.54 10.19
N GLY A 140 4.46 -6.61 10.75
CA GLY A 140 4.10 -8.00 10.42
C GLY A 140 5.18 -8.69 9.61
#